data_AF-A0A522USK4-F1
#
_entry.id   AF-A0A522USK4-F1
#
_cell.length_a   1.000
_cell.length_b   1.000
_cell.length_c   1.000
_cell.angle_alpha   90.00
_cell.angle_beta   90.00
_cell.angle_gamma   90.00
#
_symmetry.space_group_name_H-M   'P 1'
#
loop_
_entity.id
_entity.type
_entity.pdbx_description
1 polymer ?
#
loop_
_entity_poly.entity_id
_entity_poly.type
_entity_poly.pdbx_seq_one_letter_code
_entity_poly.pdbx_strand_id
1 'polypeptide(L)'
;MKSIDEIKIDTSKSTLKTLKIDDSQINPVTEATGDKIHRVMRGALSAIPSFGGTAVELFNTLISPPLEKRKQEWMIEVTNALNILLERHDINIESLLDNQEFTTILIQASTSAIKNHQKEKLDALLNAVINSTLPEPLPFSMRTIFIDMIDRISEWHLRLLFFFESHNGPGYLEPTVENALEKWIEGWFIDLKGHEIIYKYILQDLVAMGLIPEQPHKHGQSLVFGDVTELGRQFVHFVKNKELTK
;
A
#
# COMPACT_ATOMS: atom_id res chain seq x y z
N MET A 1 63.29 19.64 -23.15
CA MET A 1 63.42 18.18 -23.28
C MET A 1 62.29 17.55 -22.46
N LYS A 2 61.30 16.92 -23.14
CA LYS A 2 60.15 16.06 -22.70
C LYS A 2 59.20 16.59 -21.60
N SER A 3 57.94 16.91 -21.92
CA SER A 3 56.71 16.08 -22.10
C SER A 3 56.03 15.72 -20.77
N ILE A 4 54.82 16.25 -20.56
CA ILE A 4 53.88 15.87 -19.49
C ILE A 4 52.55 15.56 -20.19
N ASP A 5 52.10 14.31 -20.06
CA ASP A 5 50.89 13.79 -20.70
C ASP A 5 49.60 14.15 -19.93
N GLU A 6 48.64 14.63 -20.72
CA GLU A 6 47.17 14.51 -20.71
C GLU A 6 46.38 14.21 -19.41
N ILE A 7 45.54 15.19 -19.04
CA ILE A 7 44.30 15.01 -18.26
C ILE A 7 43.12 15.29 -19.20
N LYS A 8 42.20 14.33 -19.33
CA LYS A 8 41.03 14.39 -20.21
C LYS A 8 39.76 14.43 -19.37
N ILE A 9 39.08 15.59 -19.32
CA ILE A 9 37.67 15.71 -18.90
C ILE A 9 37.03 16.76 -19.81
N ASP A 10 36.15 16.32 -20.71
CA ASP A 10 35.35 17.22 -21.55
C ASP A 10 33.99 17.46 -20.87
N THR A 11 33.79 18.72 -20.49
CA THR A 11 32.56 19.31 -19.97
C THR A 11 31.83 20.08 -21.07
N SER A 12 30.65 19.64 -21.48
CA SER A 12 29.65 20.51 -22.13
C SER A 12 28.23 20.06 -21.72
N LYS A 13 27.58 20.74 -20.74
CA LYS A 13 26.75 21.96 -20.82
C LYS A 13 25.40 21.80 -21.55
N SER A 14 24.32 21.95 -20.75
CA SER A 14 23.09 22.75 -20.98
C SER A 14 22.21 22.41 -22.21
N THR A 15 20.88 22.31 -22.16
CA THR A 15 19.89 23.17 -21.49
C THR A 15 18.50 22.54 -21.69
N LEU A 16 17.65 22.48 -20.66
CA LEU A 16 16.24 22.09 -20.77
C LEU A 16 15.44 23.21 -21.44
N LYS A 17 14.93 22.97 -22.66
CA LYS A 17 13.88 23.80 -23.28
C LYS A 17 12.54 23.08 -23.13
N THR A 18 11.62 23.73 -22.44
CA THR A 18 10.23 23.31 -22.22
C THR A 18 9.47 23.21 -23.54
N LEU A 19 8.98 22.01 -23.87
CA LEU A 19 8.07 21.77 -25.00
C LEU A 19 6.63 21.98 -24.52
N LYS A 20 5.94 22.97 -25.09
CA LYS A 20 4.48 23.15 -24.95
C LYS A 20 3.77 22.14 -25.85
N ILE A 21 2.78 21.43 -25.30
CA ILE A 21 1.90 20.51 -26.03
C ILE A 21 0.76 21.32 -26.66
N ASP A 22 0.47 21.05 -27.94
CA ASP A 22 -0.63 21.64 -28.70
C ASP A 22 -1.88 20.75 -28.54
N ASP A 23 -2.92 21.30 -27.89
CA ASP A 23 -4.15 20.60 -27.51
C ASP A 23 -5.13 20.35 -28.67
N SER A 24 -4.83 20.79 -29.89
CA SER A 24 -5.81 20.80 -30.98
C SER A 24 -6.06 19.45 -31.67
N GLN A 25 -5.42 18.34 -31.26
CA GLN A 25 -5.55 17.03 -31.93
C GLN A 25 -6.19 15.90 -31.09
N ILE A 26 -6.83 16.21 -29.96
CA ILE A 26 -7.28 15.21 -28.96
C ILE A 26 -8.74 14.71 -29.20
N ASN A 27 -9.35 14.84 -30.39
CA ASN A 27 -10.65 14.14 -30.60
C ASN A 27 -11.08 13.96 -32.06
N PRO A 28 -11.27 12.70 -32.48
CA PRO A 28 -12.53 12.33 -33.12
C PRO A 28 -13.25 11.20 -32.36
N VAL A 29 -14.56 11.20 -32.59
CA VAL A 29 -15.61 10.48 -31.85
C VAL A 29 -15.56 8.97 -32.12
N THR A 30 -15.72 8.20 -31.04
CA THR A 30 -16.01 6.74 -30.97
C THR A 30 -14.93 5.73 -31.40
N GLU A 31 -14.03 5.35 -30.48
CA GLU A 31 -13.34 4.04 -30.45
C GLU A 31 -13.01 3.64 -28.99
N ALA A 32 -12.83 2.34 -28.74
CA ALA A 32 -12.61 1.74 -27.42
C ALA A 32 -11.35 2.30 -26.72
N THR A 33 -11.44 2.48 -25.40
CA THR A 33 -10.40 3.13 -24.57
C THR A 33 -9.02 2.47 -24.69
N GLY A 34 -8.97 1.15 -24.95
CA GLY A 34 -7.71 0.42 -25.17
C GLY A 34 -6.97 0.86 -26.44
N ASP A 35 -7.68 1.07 -27.54
CA ASP A 35 -7.07 1.49 -28.81
C ASP A 35 -6.57 2.94 -28.75
N LYS A 36 -7.22 3.77 -27.94
CA LYS A 36 -6.80 5.16 -27.71
C LYS A 36 -5.47 5.23 -26.97
N ILE A 37 -5.31 4.47 -25.88
CA ILE A 37 -4.07 4.44 -25.10
C ILE A 37 -2.92 3.87 -25.95
N HIS A 38 -3.18 2.78 -26.68
CA HIS A 38 -2.19 2.20 -27.58
C HIS A 38 -1.77 3.16 -28.70
N ARG A 39 -2.70 3.93 -29.30
CA ARG A 39 -2.40 4.87 -30.38
C ARG A 39 -1.65 6.10 -29.89
N VAL A 40 -2.03 6.63 -28.72
CA VAL A 40 -1.33 7.78 -28.09
C VAL A 40 0.10 7.39 -27.69
N MET A 41 0.27 6.24 -27.05
CA MET A 41 1.60 5.73 -26.66
C MET A 41 2.46 5.41 -27.89
N ARG A 42 1.88 4.81 -28.93
CA ARG A 42 2.57 4.54 -30.19
C ARG A 42 2.97 5.85 -30.87
N GLY A 43 2.09 6.85 -30.94
CA GLY A 43 2.39 8.16 -31.51
C GLY A 43 3.52 8.89 -30.78
N ALA A 44 3.50 8.88 -29.44
CA ALA A 44 4.51 9.54 -28.61
C ALA A 44 5.89 8.85 -28.71
N LEU A 45 5.92 7.52 -28.69
CA LEU A 45 7.18 6.75 -28.70
C LEU A 45 7.74 6.56 -30.11
N SER A 46 6.90 6.56 -31.15
CA SER A 46 7.33 6.56 -32.56
C SER A 46 7.90 7.90 -33.01
N ALA A 47 7.66 8.99 -32.28
CA ALA A 47 8.22 10.31 -32.56
C ALA A 47 9.70 10.44 -32.14
N ILE A 48 10.27 9.44 -31.44
CA ILE A 48 11.68 9.42 -31.03
C ILE A 48 12.49 8.74 -32.15
N PRO A 49 13.33 9.47 -32.91
CA PRO A 49 14.22 8.87 -33.89
C PRO A 49 15.15 7.90 -33.14
N SER A 50 15.26 6.66 -33.64
CA SER A 50 16.11 5.55 -33.17
C SER A 50 15.50 4.47 -32.26
N PHE A 51 14.30 4.64 -31.68
CA PHE A 51 13.71 3.63 -30.75
C PHE A 51 12.26 3.19 -31.04
N GLY A 52 11.70 3.57 -32.19
CA GLY A 52 10.32 3.30 -32.56
C GLY A 52 9.98 1.80 -32.73
N GLY A 53 8.85 1.37 -32.14
CA GLY A 53 8.27 0.02 -32.28
C GLY A 53 8.71 -0.97 -31.19
N THR A 54 10.01 -1.26 -31.12
CA THR A 54 10.59 -2.22 -30.16
C THR A 54 10.43 -1.80 -28.70
N ALA A 55 10.47 -0.50 -28.38
CA ALA A 55 10.25 -0.02 -27.02
C ALA A 55 8.79 -0.24 -26.54
N VAL A 56 7.81 -0.15 -27.44
CA VAL A 56 6.39 -0.40 -27.13
C VAL A 56 6.15 -1.89 -26.90
N GLU A 57 6.75 -2.75 -27.72
CA GLU A 57 6.67 -4.20 -27.56
C GLU A 57 7.37 -4.68 -26.29
N LEU A 58 8.54 -4.14 -25.95
CA LEU A 58 9.23 -4.41 -24.69
C LEU A 58 8.44 -3.91 -23.48
N PHE A 59 7.87 -2.71 -23.52
CA PHE A 59 7.00 -2.19 -22.46
C PHE A 59 5.78 -3.09 -22.24
N ASN A 60 5.09 -3.46 -23.33
CA ASN A 60 3.96 -4.38 -23.27
C ASN A 60 4.36 -5.75 -22.72
N THR A 61 5.55 -6.26 -23.07
CA THR A 61 6.05 -7.55 -22.57
C THR A 61 6.50 -7.48 -21.11
N LEU A 62 7.04 -6.36 -20.65
CA LEU A 62 7.53 -6.20 -19.28
C LEU A 62 6.41 -5.87 -18.28
N ILE A 63 5.37 -5.15 -18.71
CA ILE A 63 4.36 -4.59 -17.79
C ILE A 63 3.03 -5.32 -17.87
N SER A 64 2.58 -5.68 -19.07
CA SER A 64 1.26 -6.30 -19.23
C SER A 64 1.18 -7.68 -18.55
N PRO A 65 2.17 -8.59 -18.67
CA PRO A 65 2.09 -9.89 -18.04
C PRO A 65 2.08 -9.83 -16.50
N PRO A 66 2.95 -9.06 -15.81
CA PRO A 66 2.87 -8.94 -14.36
C PRO A 66 1.59 -8.26 -13.86
N LEU A 67 1.11 -7.24 -14.57
CA LEU A 67 -0.13 -6.55 -14.20
C LEU A 67 -1.34 -7.47 -14.32
N GLU A 68 -1.47 -8.18 -15.44
CA GLU A 68 -2.60 -9.07 -15.69
C GLU A 68 -2.58 -10.26 -14.72
N LYS A 69 -1.40 -10.81 -14.44
CA LYS A 69 -1.22 -11.83 -13.41
C LYS A 69 -1.71 -11.34 -12.03
N ARG A 70 -1.31 -10.14 -11.59
CA ARG A 70 -1.75 -9.57 -10.30
C ARG A 70 -3.27 -9.38 -10.24
N LYS A 71 -3.90 -8.91 -11.32
CA LYS A 71 -5.36 -8.80 -11.39
C LYS A 71 -6.02 -10.17 -11.23
N GLN A 72 -5.54 -11.17 -11.96
CA GLN A 72 -6.08 -12.53 -11.90
C GLN A 72 -5.94 -13.14 -10.51
N GLU A 73 -4.75 -13.07 -9.91
CA GLU A 73 -4.49 -13.54 -8.54
C GLU A 73 -5.42 -12.84 -7.55
N TRP A 74 -5.51 -11.51 -7.61
CA TRP A 74 -6.40 -10.74 -6.74
C TRP A 74 -7.89 -11.12 -6.90
N MET A 75 -8.37 -11.27 -8.14
CA MET A 75 -9.76 -11.68 -8.38
C MET A 75 -10.07 -13.06 -7.79
N ILE A 76 -9.12 -14.00 -7.92
CA ILE A 76 -9.25 -15.34 -7.34
C ILE A 76 -9.30 -15.25 -5.81
N GLU A 77 -8.39 -14.51 -5.17
CA GLU A 77 -8.36 -14.34 -3.71
C GLU A 77 -9.66 -13.73 -3.17
N VAL A 78 -10.15 -12.64 -3.79
CA VAL A 78 -11.42 -12.00 -3.40
C VAL A 78 -12.60 -12.96 -3.59
N THR A 79 -12.68 -13.65 -4.73
CA THR A 79 -13.78 -14.58 -5.01
C THR A 79 -13.81 -15.73 -4.02
N ASN A 80 -12.64 -16.32 -3.73
CA ASN A 80 -12.53 -17.41 -2.76
C ASN A 80 -12.95 -16.95 -1.35
N ALA A 81 -12.46 -15.78 -0.92
CA ALA A 81 -12.78 -15.25 0.40
C ALA A 81 -14.27 -14.87 0.53
N LEU A 82 -14.88 -14.31 -0.52
CA LEU A 82 -16.31 -14.03 -0.55
C LEU A 82 -17.13 -15.32 -0.49
N ASN A 83 -16.81 -16.34 -1.28
CA ASN A 83 -17.55 -17.61 -1.27
C ASN A 83 -17.59 -18.24 0.12
N ILE A 84 -16.46 -18.25 0.84
CA ILE A 84 -16.39 -18.76 2.22
C ILE A 84 -17.34 -17.99 3.15
N LEU A 85 -17.49 -16.68 2.97
CA LEU A 85 -18.39 -15.87 3.80
C LEU A 85 -19.85 -16.05 3.43
N LEU A 86 -20.18 -16.10 2.13
CA LEU A 86 -21.53 -16.33 1.65
C LEU A 86 -22.06 -17.66 2.22
N GLU A 87 -21.24 -18.71 2.24
CA GLU A 87 -21.58 -20.01 2.84
C GLU A 87 -21.77 -19.94 4.35
N ARG A 88 -20.94 -19.17 5.07
CA ARG A 88 -20.94 -19.11 6.54
C ARG A 88 -22.02 -18.21 7.13
N HIS A 89 -22.40 -17.14 6.42
CA HIS A 89 -23.26 -16.07 6.94
C HIS A 89 -24.59 -15.94 6.20
N ASP A 90 -24.93 -16.86 5.30
CA ASP A 90 -26.17 -16.86 4.49
C ASP A 90 -26.41 -15.51 3.78
N ILE A 91 -25.32 -14.88 3.33
CA ILE A 91 -25.37 -13.60 2.63
C ILE A 91 -25.80 -13.85 1.19
N ASN A 92 -26.82 -13.13 0.72
CA ASN A 92 -27.20 -13.17 -0.69
C ASN A 92 -26.22 -12.32 -1.53
N ILE A 93 -25.51 -12.95 -2.45
CA ILE A 93 -24.58 -12.30 -3.39
C ILE A 93 -25.24 -11.20 -4.24
N GLU A 94 -26.49 -11.36 -4.64
CA GLU A 94 -27.23 -10.36 -5.43
C GLU A 94 -27.40 -9.07 -4.62
N SER A 95 -27.79 -9.21 -3.34
CA SER A 95 -27.93 -8.06 -2.43
C SER A 95 -26.59 -7.36 -2.16
N LEU A 96 -25.48 -8.12 -2.17
CA LEU A 96 -24.15 -7.58 -2.00
C LEU A 96 -23.68 -6.81 -3.25
N LEU A 97 -23.98 -7.31 -4.44
CA LEU A 97 -23.65 -6.65 -5.71
C LEU A 97 -24.48 -5.38 -5.94
N ASP A 98 -25.74 -5.34 -5.47
CA ASP A 98 -26.58 -4.15 -5.53
C ASP A 98 -26.19 -3.07 -4.50
N ASN A 99 -25.33 -3.41 -3.54
CA ASN A 99 -24.84 -2.47 -2.54
C ASN A 99 -23.71 -1.57 -3.11
N GLN A 100 -24.06 -0.34 -3.48
CA GLN A 100 -23.14 0.65 -4.05
C GLN A 100 -21.94 0.99 -3.13
N GLU A 101 -22.12 0.97 -1.81
CA GLU A 101 -21.02 1.18 -0.87
C GLU A 101 -20.02 0.03 -0.96
N PHE A 102 -20.51 -1.22 -0.96
CA PHE A 102 -19.66 -2.39 -1.11
C PHE A 102 -18.93 -2.38 -2.46
N THR A 103 -19.63 -2.08 -3.57
CA THR A 103 -19.00 -1.97 -4.89
C THR A 103 -17.86 -0.95 -4.89
N THR A 104 -18.07 0.20 -4.23
CA THR A 104 -17.05 1.25 -4.13
C THR A 104 -15.84 0.77 -3.33
N ILE A 105 -16.07 0.13 -2.19
CA ILE A 105 -14.99 -0.45 -1.35
C ILE A 105 -14.20 -1.51 -2.14
N LEU A 106 -14.90 -2.41 -2.84
CA LEU A 106 -14.28 -3.44 -3.65
C LEU A 106 -13.38 -2.83 -4.74
N ILE A 107 -13.86 -1.80 -5.45
CA ILE A 107 -13.09 -1.10 -6.48
C ILE A 107 -11.86 -0.40 -5.88
N GLN A 108 -12.03 0.31 -4.77
CA GLN A 108 -10.95 1.03 -4.10
C GLN A 108 -9.85 0.06 -3.63
N ALA A 109 -10.24 -1.01 -2.94
CA ALA A 109 -9.29 -2.02 -2.46
C ALA A 109 -8.59 -2.74 -3.61
N SER A 110 -9.33 -3.10 -4.67
CA SER A 110 -8.76 -3.73 -5.86
C SER A 110 -7.74 -2.85 -6.57
N THR A 111 -8.02 -1.55 -6.67
CA THR A 111 -7.10 -0.58 -7.26
C THR A 111 -5.80 -0.50 -6.45
N SER A 112 -5.90 -0.51 -5.12
CA SER A 112 -4.72 -0.54 -4.24
C SER A 112 -3.96 -1.86 -4.34
N ALA A 113 -4.66 -2.99 -4.42
CA ALA A 113 -4.04 -4.31 -4.50
C ALA A 113 -3.25 -4.52 -5.80
N ILE A 114 -3.81 -4.14 -6.95
CA ILE A 114 -3.21 -4.34 -8.28
C ILE A 114 -1.85 -3.62 -8.40
N LYS A 115 -1.70 -2.45 -7.75
CA LYS A 115 -0.45 -1.69 -7.73
C LYS A 115 0.53 -2.12 -6.65
N ASN A 116 0.23 -3.17 -5.88
CA ASN A 116 1.04 -3.63 -4.75
C ASN A 116 1.58 -5.06 -4.95
N HIS A 117 2.66 -5.37 -4.24
CA HIS A 117 3.25 -6.72 -4.17
C HIS A 117 3.50 -7.19 -2.74
N GLN A 118 3.32 -6.31 -1.74
CA GLN A 118 3.59 -6.61 -0.33
C GLN A 118 2.43 -7.43 0.24
N LYS A 119 2.72 -8.65 0.70
CA LYS A 119 1.70 -9.62 1.12
C LYS A 119 0.84 -9.09 2.26
N GLU A 120 1.43 -8.41 3.23
CA GLU A 120 0.74 -7.81 4.38
C GLU A 120 -0.32 -6.81 3.93
N LYS A 121 -0.02 -6.03 2.90
CA LYS A 121 -0.95 -5.04 2.35
C LYS A 121 -2.05 -5.71 1.55
N LEU A 122 -1.71 -6.72 0.75
CA LEU A 122 -2.71 -7.50 0.01
C LEU A 122 -3.69 -8.19 0.97
N ASP A 123 -3.20 -8.78 2.05
CA ASP A 123 -4.03 -9.41 3.08
C ASP A 123 -4.90 -8.38 3.81
N ALA A 124 -4.34 -7.23 4.16
CA ALA A 124 -5.09 -6.14 4.77
C ALA A 124 -6.23 -5.64 3.87
N LEU A 125 -5.98 -5.48 2.57
CA LEU A 125 -6.99 -5.08 1.59
C LEU A 125 -8.06 -6.15 1.39
N LEU A 126 -7.66 -7.43 1.33
CA LEU A 126 -8.61 -8.54 1.19
C LEU A 126 -9.53 -8.58 2.41
N ASN A 127 -8.96 -8.48 3.61
CA ASN A 127 -9.72 -8.44 4.85
C ASN A 127 -10.63 -7.21 4.93
N ALA A 128 -10.20 -6.04 4.44
CA ALA A 128 -11.03 -4.84 4.37
C ALA A 128 -12.28 -5.05 3.49
N VAL A 129 -12.13 -5.72 2.34
CA VAL A 129 -13.26 -6.09 1.47
C VAL A 129 -14.20 -7.05 2.19
N ILE A 130 -13.65 -8.08 2.82
CA ILE A 130 -14.42 -9.10 3.55
C ILE A 130 -15.17 -8.49 4.74
N ASN A 131 -14.49 -7.74 5.58
CA ASN A 131 -15.08 -7.13 6.76
C ASN A 131 -16.14 -6.07 6.40
N SER A 132 -16.15 -5.61 5.15
CA SER A 132 -17.18 -4.72 4.61
C SER A 132 -18.49 -5.41 4.27
N THR A 133 -18.53 -6.74 4.26
CA THR A 133 -19.74 -7.54 4.01
C THR A 133 -20.43 -8.02 5.29
N LEU A 134 -19.84 -7.75 6.46
CA LEU A 134 -20.41 -8.18 7.75
C LEU A 134 -21.73 -7.45 8.04
N PRO A 135 -22.61 -8.01 8.88
CA PRO A 135 -23.92 -7.41 9.19
C PRO A 135 -23.85 -5.98 9.75
N GLU A 136 -22.80 -5.70 10.53
CA GLU A 136 -22.53 -4.38 11.11
C GLU A 136 -21.13 -3.91 10.71
N PRO A 137 -20.93 -3.48 9.45
CA PRO A 137 -19.64 -3.00 9.00
C PRO A 137 -19.36 -1.62 9.59
N LEU A 138 -18.08 -1.23 9.62
CA LEU A 138 -17.72 0.16 9.95
C LEU A 138 -18.43 1.16 9.03
N PRO A 139 -18.69 2.40 9.49
CA PRO A 139 -19.24 3.46 8.64
C PRO A 139 -18.46 3.58 7.33
N PHE A 140 -19.17 3.79 6.22
CA PHE A 140 -18.58 3.85 4.88
C PHE A 140 -17.34 4.75 4.80
N SER A 141 -17.42 5.97 5.36
CA SER A 141 -16.32 6.92 5.38
C SER A 141 -15.09 6.39 6.13
N MET A 142 -15.26 5.63 7.20
CA MET A 142 -14.14 5.01 7.92
C MET A 142 -13.48 3.91 7.08
N ARG A 143 -14.30 3.07 6.43
CA ARG A 143 -13.80 2.01 5.53
C ARG A 143 -12.95 2.58 4.40
N THR A 144 -13.40 3.66 3.77
CA THR A 144 -12.64 4.34 2.71
C THR A 144 -11.35 4.95 3.25
N ILE A 145 -11.39 5.63 4.41
CA ILE A 145 -10.20 6.20 5.06
C ILE A 145 -9.18 5.12 5.39
N PHE A 146 -9.62 3.98 5.91
CA PHE A 146 -8.73 2.88 6.26
C PHE A 146 -8.09 2.24 5.03
N ILE A 147 -8.83 2.08 3.93
CA ILE A 147 -8.24 1.60 2.67
C ILE A 147 -7.18 2.58 2.15
N ASP A 148 -7.43 3.89 2.23
CA ASP A 148 -6.43 4.91 1.85
C ASP A 148 -5.20 4.89 2.76
N MET A 149 -5.39 4.60 4.05
CA MET A 149 -4.27 4.39 4.98
C MET A 149 -3.44 3.18 4.57
N ILE A 150 -4.08 2.02 4.29
CA ILE A 150 -3.38 0.82 3.80
C ILE A 150 -2.59 1.18 2.55
N ASP A 151 -3.18 1.91 1.60
CA ASP A 151 -2.52 2.28 0.36
C ASP A 151 -1.21 3.06 0.59
N ARG A 152 -1.21 3.97 1.56
CA ARG A 152 -0.08 4.88 1.86
C ARG A 152 1.03 4.24 2.69
N ILE A 153 0.70 3.35 3.62
CA ILE A 153 1.68 2.80 4.57
C ILE A 153 2.49 1.65 3.98
N SER A 154 3.70 1.40 4.50
CA SER A 154 4.50 0.22 4.16
C SER A 154 4.08 -1.02 4.96
N GLU A 155 4.53 -2.21 4.54
CA GLU A 155 4.35 -3.46 5.32
C GLU A 155 4.85 -3.35 6.77
N TRP A 156 5.90 -2.56 7.02
CA TRP A 156 6.45 -2.39 8.37
C TRP A 156 5.52 -1.62 9.31
N HIS A 157 4.71 -0.70 8.79
CA HIS A 157 3.68 -0.03 9.59
C HIS A 157 2.64 -1.04 10.08
N LEU A 158 2.18 -1.93 9.18
CA LEU A 158 1.24 -2.99 9.53
C LEU A 158 1.86 -3.97 10.53
N ARG A 159 3.09 -4.41 10.30
CA ARG A 159 3.80 -5.35 11.19
C ARG A 159 3.97 -4.78 12.60
N LEU A 160 4.44 -3.54 12.74
CA LEU A 160 4.62 -2.89 14.04
C LEU A 160 3.27 -2.61 14.73
N LEU A 161 2.27 -2.16 13.99
CA LEU A 161 0.93 -1.92 14.55
C LEU A 161 0.29 -3.24 15.04
N PHE A 162 0.37 -4.31 14.25
CA PHE A 162 -0.13 -5.62 14.64
C PHE A 162 0.66 -6.21 15.80
N PHE A 163 1.96 -5.93 15.87
CA PHE A 163 2.79 -6.32 17.00
C PHE A 163 2.32 -5.65 18.28
N PHE A 164 2.12 -4.33 18.29
CA PHE A 164 1.60 -3.62 19.45
C PHE A 164 0.19 -4.07 19.86
N GLU A 165 -0.70 -4.33 18.89
CA GLU A 165 -2.04 -4.83 19.22
C GLU A 165 -2.03 -6.25 19.83
N SER A 166 -1.12 -7.12 19.37
CA SER A 166 -1.06 -8.51 19.85
C SER A 166 -0.23 -8.67 21.11
N HIS A 167 0.76 -7.80 21.28
CA HIS A 167 1.65 -7.73 22.41
C HIS A 167 1.42 -6.35 23.01
N ASN A 168 0.31 -6.19 23.75
CA ASN A 168 0.18 -5.11 24.72
C ASN A 168 1.53 -5.04 25.42
N GLY A 169 2.28 -3.94 25.24
CA GLY A 169 3.73 -4.00 25.37
C GLY A 169 4.22 -4.58 26.68
N PRO A 170 5.51 -4.97 26.78
CA PRO A 170 5.99 -5.79 27.88
C PRO A 170 5.61 -5.05 29.14
N GLY A 171 4.71 -5.66 29.92
CA GLY A 171 4.00 -4.95 30.98
C GLY A 171 5.01 -4.17 31.79
N TYR A 172 4.84 -2.85 31.83
CA TYR A 172 5.70 -1.94 32.58
C TYR A 172 7.19 -2.05 32.21
N LEU A 173 7.62 -1.39 31.12
CA LEU A 173 9.04 -1.06 31.02
C LEU A 173 9.34 -0.06 32.14
N GLU A 174 10.28 -0.41 33.02
CA GLU A 174 10.72 0.53 34.04
C GLU A 174 11.24 1.80 33.33
N PRO A 175 10.79 3.01 33.73
CA PRO A 175 11.21 4.27 33.10
C PRO A 175 12.73 4.50 33.09
N THR A 176 13.46 3.73 33.89
CA THR A 176 14.91 3.78 34.07
C THR A 176 15.69 3.08 32.96
N VAL A 177 15.02 2.26 32.12
CA VAL A 177 15.69 1.56 31.02
C VAL A 177 15.79 2.50 29.82
N GLU A 178 16.99 3.03 29.59
CA GLU A 178 17.29 3.78 28.38
C GLU A 178 17.06 2.89 27.13
N ASN A 179 16.36 3.46 26.15
CA ASN A 179 16.01 2.85 24.87
C ASN A 179 15.21 1.54 25.02
N ALA A 180 14.28 1.49 25.98
CA ALA A 180 13.48 0.31 26.27
C ALA A 180 12.60 -0.14 25.09
N LEU A 181 12.00 0.81 24.37
CA LEU A 181 11.15 0.52 23.21
C LEU A 181 11.99 -0.04 22.05
N GLU A 182 13.14 0.55 21.78
CA GLU A 182 14.10 0.13 20.76
C GLU A 182 14.57 -1.30 21.02
N LYS A 183 15.03 -1.59 22.24
CA LYS A 183 15.47 -2.93 22.64
C LYS A 183 14.34 -3.96 22.51
N TRP A 184 13.11 -3.55 22.81
CA TRP A 184 11.96 -4.44 22.70
C TRP A 184 11.62 -4.74 21.24
N ILE A 185 11.52 -3.71 20.38
CA ILE A 185 11.28 -3.87 18.94
C ILE A 185 12.39 -4.73 18.31
N GLU A 186 13.66 -4.42 18.56
CA GLU A 186 14.79 -5.15 17.98
C GLU A 186 14.94 -6.58 18.51
N GLY A 187 14.41 -6.85 19.71
CA GLY A 187 14.34 -8.20 20.28
C GLY A 187 13.32 -9.09 19.55
N TRP A 188 12.23 -8.51 19.04
CA TRP A 188 11.20 -9.23 18.28
C TRP A 188 11.45 -9.23 16.78
N PHE A 189 12.04 -8.15 16.26
CA PHE A 189 12.31 -7.95 14.85
C PHE A 189 13.81 -7.81 14.62
N ILE A 190 14.47 -8.95 14.43
CA ILE A 190 15.92 -8.98 14.20
C ILE A 190 16.33 -8.15 12.97
N ASP A 191 15.47 -8.07 11.96
CA ASP A 191 15.70 -7.29 10.74
C ASP A 191 15.72 -5.77 10.98
N LEU A 192 15.11 -5.30 12.09
CA LEU A 192 15.13 -3.89 12.48
C LEU A 192 16.34 -3.51 13.33
N LYS A 193 17.15 -4.50 13.75
CA LYS A 193 18.34 -4.24 14.58
C LYS A 193 19.32 -3.33 13.86
N GLY A 194 19.69 -2.23 14.51
CA GLY A 194 20.59 -1.22 13.93
C GLY A 194 19.94 -0.30 12.90
N HIS A 195 18.63 -0.41 12.68
CA HIS A 195 17.85 0.43 11.75
C HIS A 195 16.92 1.40 12.50
N GLU A 196 17.38 1.92 13.63
CA GLU A 196 16.62 2.79 14.54
C GLU A 196 15.92 3.95 13.85
N ILE A 197 16.64 4.64 12.97
CA ILE A 197 16.10 5.79 12.21
C ILE A 197 14.86 5.38 11.41
N ILE A 198 14.85 4.18 10.83
CA ILE A 198 13.77 3.70 9.95
C ILE A 198 12.52 3.39 10.78
N TYR A 199 12.63 2.59 11.84
CA TYR A 199 11.44 2.26 12.62
C TYR A 199 10.95 3.44 13.46
N LYS A 200 11.82 4.36 13.89
CA LYS A 200 11.36 5.61 14.53
C LYS A 200 10.53 6.47 13.58
N TYR A 201 10.93 6.56 12.30
CA TYR A 201 10.12 7.23 11.28
C TYR A 201 8.75 6.55 11.11
N ILE A 202 8.71 5.22 11.06
CA ILE A 202 7.46 4.45 10.99
C ILE A 202 6.57 4.69 12.21
N LEU A 203 7.15 4.74 13.41
CA LEU A 203 6.40 5.04 14.64
C LEU A 203 5.83 6.46 14.60
N GLN A 204 6.59 7.44 14.11
CA GLN A 204 6.09 8.81 13.93
C GLN A 204 4.93 8.87 12.94
N ASP A 205 5.00 8.13 11.84
CA ASP A 205 3.90 8.01 10.87
C ASP A 205 2.65 7.39 11.52
N LEU A 206 2.81 6.31 12.31
CA LEU A 206 1.70 5.70 13.05
C LEU A 206 1.08 6.64 14.10
N VAL A 207 1.89 7.46 14.78
CA VAL A 207 1.41 8.52 15.69
C VAL A 207 0.64 9.59 14.91
N ALA A 208 1.19 10.06 13.78
CA ALA A 208 0.58 11.11 12.96
C ALA A 208 -0.77 10.67 12.36
N MET A 209 -0.92 9.37 12.08
CA MET A 209 -2.19 8.77 11.66
C MET A 209 -3.15 8.52 12.83
N GLY A 210 -2.70 8.71 14.07
CA GLY A 210 -3.49 8.47 15.27
C GLY A 210 -3.72 6.99 15.57
N LEU A 211 -2.92 6.07 15.02
CA LEU A 211 -3.06 4.62 15.20
C LEU A 211 -2.37 4.12 16.48
N ILE A 212 -1.32 4.81 16.92
CA ILE A 212 -0.65 4.59 18.21
C ILE A 212 -0.58 5.92 18.99
N PRO A 213 -0.50 5.89 20.34
CA PRO A 213 -0.49 7.12 21.13
C PRO A 213 0.83 7.89 20.96
N GLU A 214 0.74 9.23 21.01
CA GLU A 214 1.92 10.12 20.93
C GLU A 214 2.89 9.92 22.10
N GLN A 215 2.34 9.62 23.28
CA GLN A 215 3.09 9.39 24.49
C GLN A 215 2.71 8.04 25.09
N PRO A 216 3.67 7.32 25.69
CA PRO A 216 3.36 6.11 26.44
C PRO A 216 2.37 6.43 27.57
N HIS A 217 1.42 5.52 27.79
CA HIS A 217 0.46 5.68 28.88
C HIS A 217 1.17 5.54 30.24
N LYS A 218 0.87 6.44 31.18
CA LYS A 218 1.34 6.30 32.56
C LYS A 218 0.37 5.42 33.34
N HIS A 219 0.87 4.35 33.92
CA HIS A 219 0.14 3.54 34.88
C HIS A 219 0.93 3.51 36.20
N GLY A 220 0.49 4.30 37.18
CA GLY A 220 1.27 4.56 38.38
C GLY A 220 2.59 5.26 38.06
N GLN A 221 3.72 4.66 38.43
CA GLN A 221 5.06 5.17 38.12
C GLN A 221 5.64 4.61 36.81
N SER A 222 4.95 3.67 36.18
CA SER A 222 5.44 2.95 35.00
C SER A 222 4.93 3.56 33.70
N LEU A 223 5.74 3.46 32.64
CA LEU A 223 5.37 3.82 31.28
C LEU A 223 4.96 2.55 30.52
N VAL A 224 3.80 2.60 29.87
CA VAL A 224 3.29 1.57 28.99
C VAL A 224 3.58 2.00 27.55
N PHE A 225 4.50 1.29 26.92
CA PHE A 225 4.85 1.48 25.52
C PHE A 225 4.14 0.45 24.63
N GLY A 226 3.99 0.77 23.35
CA GLY A 226 3.40 -0.15 22.37
C GLY A 226 1.93 -0.45 22.62
N ASP A 227 1.17 0.57 23.01
CA ASP A 227 -0.29 0.52 23.02
C ASP A 227 -0.83 0.99 21.64
N VAL A 228 -2.08 0.65 21.36
CA VAL A 228 -2.80 1.03 20.15
C VAL A 228 -3.96 1.94 20.55
N THR A 229 -4.23 2.99 19.78
CA THR A 229 -5.37 3.86 20.08
C THR A 229 -6.70 3.16 19.78
N GLU A 230 -7.82 3.77 20.13
CA GLU A 230 -9.13 3.26 19.72
C GLU A 230 -9.29 3.23 18.20
N LEU A 231 -8.81 4.27 17.50
CA LEU A 231 -8.79 4.31 16.04
C LEU A 231 -7.89 3.21 15.47
N GLY A 232 -6.72 2.99 16.09
CA GLY A 232 -5.80 1.91 15.72
C GLY A 232 -6.43 0.53 15.87
N ARG A 233 -7.16 0.27 16.97
CA ARG A 233 -7.88 -0.99 17.17
C ARG A 233 -8.96 -1.21 16.13
N GLN A 234 -9.75 -0.18 15.81
CA GLN A 234 -10.74 -0.25 14.75
C GLN A 234 -10.10 -0.52 13.39
N PHE A 235 -8.98 0.14 13.08
CA PHE A 235 -8.20 -0.13 11.88
C PHE A 235 -7.72 -1.59 11.85
N VAL A 236 -7.06 -2.05 12.91
CA VAL A 236 -6.53 -3.42 12.99
C VAL A 236 -7.64 -4.46 12.87
N HIS A 237 -8.78 -4.26 13.53
CA HIS A 237 -9.95 -5.14 13.39
C HIS A 237 -10.51 -5.14 11.96
N PHE A 238 -10.53 -3.99 11.31
CA PHE A 238 -10.99 -3.87 9.93
C PHE A 238 -10.05 -4.56 8.92
N VAL A 239 -8.74 -4.58 9.17
CA VAL A 239 -7.75 -5.13 8.23
C VAL A 239 -7.21 -6.53 8.61
N LYS A 240 -7.58 -7.06 9.78
CA LYS A 240 -7.28 -8.44 10.18
C LYS A 240 -8.56 -9.25 10.25
N ASN A 241 -8.55 -10.41 9.62
CA ASN A 241 -9.66 -11.33 9.72
C ASN A 241 -9.34 -12.51 10.66
N LYS A 242 -10.26 -12.79 11.60
CA LYS A 242 -10.22 -13.95 12.52
C LYS A 242 -11.13 -15.11 12.06
N GLU A 243 -11.95 -14.89 11.03
CA GLU A 243 -12.94 -15.85 10.54
C GLU A 243 -12.33 -16.81 9.50
N LEU A 244 -11.46 -16.34 8.60
CA LEU A 244 -10.82 -17.20 7.57
C LEU A 244 -9.70 -18.12 8.14
N THR A 245 -9.40 -18.02 9.43
CA THR A 245 -8.32 -18.76 10.12
C THR A 245 -8.84 -19.84 11.08
N LYS A 246 -10.11 -20.22 10.98
CA LYS A 246 -10.68 -21.41 11.64
C LYS A 246 -11.08 -22.47 10.62
#